data_AF-A0A966D8N4-F1
#
_entry.id   AF-A0A966D8N4-F1
#
_cell.length_a   1.000
_cell.length_b   1.000
_cell.length_c   1.000
_cell.angle_alpha   90.00
_cell.angle_beta   90.00
_cell.angle_gamma   90.00
#
_symmetry.space_group_name_H-M   'P 1'
#
loop_
_entity.id
_entity.type
_entity.pdbx_description
1 polymer ?
#
loop_
_entity_poly.entity_id
_entity_poly.type
_entity_poly.pdbx_seq_one_letter_code
_entity_poly.pdbx_strand_id
1 'polypeptide(L)' 'MKVTYDVNIENILAFSEILAENDIKNKIVDVDLENETITIDVNFNSDNKDCIQELTILAEV' A
#
# COMPACT_ATOMS: atom_id res chain seq x y z
N MET A 1 3.79 1.03 13.26
CA MET A 1 2.34 0.77 13.16
C MET A 1 2.10 -0.08 11.93
N LYS A 2 1.23 -1.09 12.00
CA LYS A 2 0.87 -1.93 10.85
C LYS A 2 -0.51 -1.49 10.34
N VAL A 3 -0.65 -1.28 9.03
CA VAL A 3 -1.91 -0.99 8.35
C VAL A 3 -2.03 -1.93 7.15
N THR A 4 -3.24 -2.40 6.88
CA THR A 4 -3.54 -3.26 5.74
C THR A 4 -4.34 -2.45 4.73
N TYR A 5 -3.92 -2.47 3.47
CA TYR A 5 -4.59 -1.79 2.36
C TYR A 5 -5.05 -2.83 1.34
N ASP A 6 -6.25 -2.64 0.82
CA ASP A 6 -6.69 -3.30 -0.40
C ASP A 6 -6.46 -2.31 -1.54
N VAL A 7 -5.59 -2.66 -2.47
CA VAL A 7 -5.14 -1.75 -3.54
C VAL A 7 -5.59 -2.32 -4.88
N ASN A 8 -6.28 -1.52 -5.67
CA ASN A 8 -6.64 -1.92 -7.03
C ASN A 8 -5.36 -2.20 -7.86
N ILE A 9 -5.36 -3.25 -8.69
CA ILE A 9 -4.23 -3.62 -9.54
C ILE A 9 -3.79 -2.46 -10.45
N GLU A 10 -4.69 -1.59 -10.88
CA GLU A 10 -4.34 -0.40 -11.68
C GLU A 10 -3.45 0.59 -10.92
N ASN A 11 -3.60 0.65 -9.59
CA ASN A 11 -2.88 1.57 -8.70
C ASN A 11 -1.64 0.95 -8.05
N ILE A 12 -1.39 -0.36 -8.25
CA ILE A 12 -0.30 -1.08 -7.57
C ILE A 12 1.08 -0.52 -7.89
N LEU A 13 1.29 -0.05 -9.13
CA LEU A 13 2.58 0.50 -9.55
C LEU A 13 2.90 1.77 -8.75
N ALA A 14 1.98 2.74 -8.75
CA ALA A 14 2.12 3.97 -7.97
C ALA A 14 2.23 3.70 -6.47
N PHE A 15 1.46 2.73 -5.95
CA PHE A 15 1.54 2.32 -4.55
C PHE A 15 2.92 1.74 -4.21
N SER A 16 3.49 0.93 -5.09
CA SER A 16 4.82 0.33 -4.90
C SER A 16 5.96 1.34 -4.97
N GLU A 17 5.84 2.38 -5.81
CA GLU A 17 6.82 3.46 -5.93
C GLU A 17 6.93 4.24 -4.61
N ILE A 18 5.80 4.64 -4.02
CA ILE A 18 5.79 5.37 -2.73
C ILE A 18 6.44 4.53 -1.63
N LEU A 19 6.12 3.24 -1.55
CA LEU A 19 6.73 2.35 -0.56
C LEU A 19 8.24 2.24 -0.73
N ALA A 20 8.72 2.15 -1.97
CA ALA A 20 10.15 2.06 -2.28
C ALA A 20 10.90 3.37 -1.99
N GLU A 21 10.34 4.51 -2.38
CA GLU A 21 10.93 5.85 -2.15
C GLU A 21 11.09 6.15 -0.66
N ASN A 22 10.19 5.63 0.18
CA ASN A 22 10.17 5.87 1.61
C ASN A 22 10.79 4.73 2.46
N ASP A 23 11.40 3.72 1.82
CA ASP A 23 11.96 2.51 2.45
C ASP A 23 10.99 1.81 3.42
N ILE A 24 9.73 1.70 3.01
CA ILE A 24 8.65 1.17 3.84
C ILE A 24 8.55 -0.35 3.66
N LYS A 25 8.62 -1.07 4.77
CA LYS A 25 8.47 -2.52 4.76
C LYS A 25 7.01 -2.90 4.51
N ASN A 26 6.76 -3.57 3.39
CA ASN A 26 5.46 -4.09 3.01
C ASN A 26 5.49 -5.61 2.79
N LYS A 27 4.30 -6.22 2.78
CA LYS A 27 4.10 -7.63 2.45
C LYS A 27 2.75 -7.80 1.75
N ILE A 28 2.75 -8.42 0.58
CA ILE A 28 1.51 -8.86 -0.08
C ILE A 28 0.95 -10.04 0.72
N VAL A 29 -0.31 -9.91 1.13
CA VAL A 29 -1.03 -10.89 1.93
C VAL A 29 -1.89 -11.77 1.05
N ASP A 30 -2.60 -11.15 0.11
CA ASP A 30 -3.55 -11.82 -0.78
C ASP A 30 -3.66 -11.08 -2.11
N VAL A 31 -4.12 -11.79 -3.13
CA VAL A 31 -4.40 -11.25 -4.47
C VAL A 31 -5.77 -11.77 -4.91
N ASP A 32 -6.74 -10.87 -4.97
CA ASP A 32 -8.08 -11.16 -5.48
C ASP A 32 -8.18 -10.71 -6.94
N LEU A 33 -8.09 -11.68 -7.84
CA LEU A 33 -8.21 -11.46 -9.28
C LEU A 33 -9.66 -11.26 -9.75
N GLU A 34 -10.66 -11.63 -8.94
CA GLU A 34 -12.07 -11.42 -9.27
C GLU A 34 -12.47 -9.95 -9.05
N ASN A 35 -11.98 -9.36 -7.96
CA ASN A 35 -12.19 -7.95 -7.64
C ASN A 35 -11.05 -7.03 -8.10
N GLU A 36 -10.03 -7.57 -8.77
CA GLU A 36 -8.85 -6.83 -9.23
C GLU A 36 -8.14 -6.04 -8.10
N THR A 37 -8.04 -6.66 -6.92
CA THR A 37 -7.42 -6.04 -5.73
C THR A 37 -6.27 -6.88 -5.18
N ILE A 38 -5.31 -6.20 -4.56
CA ILE A 38 -4.17 -6.80 -3.88
C ILE A 38 -4.19 -6.31 -2.43
N THR A 39 -4.24 -7.22 -1.48
CA THR A 39 -4.16 -6.90 -0.05
C THR A 39 -2.70 -6.82 0.38
N ILE A 40 -2.29 -5.67 0.92
CA ILE A 40 -0.91 -5.36 1.28
C ILE A 40 -0.84 -4.91 2.73
N ASP A 41 -0.03 -5.61 3.52
CA ASP A 41 0.37 -5.19 4.85
C ASP A 41 1.54 -4.22 4.78
N VAL A 42 1.38 -3.01 5.33
CA VAL A 42 2.39 -1.96 5.36
C VAL A 42 2.80 -1.65 6.80
N ASN A 43 4.11 -1.66 7.05
CA ASN A 43 4.68 -1.37 8.37
C ASN A 43 5.32 0.01 8.40
N PHE A 44 4.60 0.98 8.94
CA PHE A 44 5.08 2.34 9.14
C PHE A 44 5.94 2.47 10.39
N ASN A 45 7.01 3.26 10.29
CA ASN A 45 7.76 3.75 11.43
C ASN A 45 7.40 5.24 11.71
N SER A 46 8.07 5.85 12.70
CA SER A 46 7.83 7.24 13.09
C SER A 46 8.18 8.28 12.01
N ASP A 47 8.99 7.90 11.04
CA ASP A 47 9.54 8.77 9.99
C ASP A 47 8.68 8.77 8.72
N ASN A 48 7.75 7.82 8.58
CA ASN A 48 6.92 7.65 7.38
C ASN A 48 5.48 8.20 7.54
N LYS A 49 5.26 9.22 8.38
CA LYS A 49 3.90 9.72 8.64
C LYS A 49 3.24 10.35 7.41
N ASP A 50 4.01 11.02 6.57
CA ASP A 50 3.48 11.84 5.47
C ASP A 50 2.93 10.96 4.32
N CYS A 51 3.62 9.87 3.99
CA CYS A 51 3.20 8.93 2.94
C CYS A 51 1.93 8.13 3.27
N ILE A 52 1.48 8.09 4.54
CA ILE A 52 0.27 7.34 4.94
C ILE A 52 -0.96 7.91 4.20
N GLN A 53 -1.05 9.23 4.07
CA GLN A 53 -2.17 9.86 3.38
C GLN A 53 -2.18 9.52 1.89
N GLU A 54 -1.01 9.56 1.24
CA GLU A 54 -0.88 9.23 -0.19
C GLU A 54 -1.27 7.78 -0.46
N LEU A 55 -0.78 6.85 0.37
CA LEU A 55 -1.13 5.43 0.27
C LEU A 55 -2.62 5.17 0.53
N THR A 56 -3.23 5.90 1.47
CA THR A 56 -4.66 5.78 1.75
C THR A 56 -5.51 6.23 0.56
N ILE A 57 -5.15 7.34 -0.08
CA ILE A 57 -5.86 7.83 -1.27
C ILE A 57 -5.77 6.82 -2.42
N LEU A 58 -4.62 6.18 -2.63
CA LEU A 58 -4.46 5.18 -3.69
C LEU A 58 -5.20 3.87 -3.44
N ALA A 59 -5.47 3.54 -2.17
CA ALA A 59 -6.19 2.34 -1.76
C ALA A 59 -7.72 2.51 -1.71
N GLU A 60 -8.24 3.74 -1.57
CA GLU A 60 -9.69 4.01 -1.53
C GLU A 60 -10.36 4.14 -2.91
N VAL A 61 -9.60 4.02 -4.00
CA VAL A 61 -10.09 4.19 -5.39
C VAL A 61 -10.43 2.86 -6.05
#